data_AF-A0A821DUJ0-F1
#
_entry.id   AF-A0A821DUJ0-F1
#
_cell.length_a   1.000
_cell.length_b   1.000
_cell.length_c   1.000
_cell.angle_alpha   90.00
_cell.angle_beta   90.00
_cell.angle_gamma   90.00
#
_symmetry.space_group_name_H-M   'P 1'
#
loop_
_entity.id
_entity.type
_entity.pdbx_description
1 polymer ?
#
loop_
_entity_poly.entity_id
_entity_poly.type
_entity_poly.pdbx_seq_one_letter_code
_entity_poly.pdbx_strand_id
1 'polypeptide(L)'
;SPPTDQLPLTSMSTLLKHSKNIIIVGDLNAKHPGWGCPQVNNKGRDLANWLNGHKLNVINAGIKTSLRSDTTIDLIISDEIPETSESQSLPYTRSD
;
A
#
# COMPACT_ATOMS: atom_id res chain seq x y z
N SER A 1 13.68 8.17 9.18
CA SER A 1 14.09 6.88 8.62
C SER A 1 12.85 6.09 8.30
N PRO A 2 12.78 5.38 7.16
CA PRO A 2 11.56 4.69 6.78
C PRO A 2 11.26 3.53 7.76
N PRO A 3 9.98 3.15 7.93
CA PRO A 3 9.59 2.07 8.84
C PRO A 3 10.36 0.77 8.57
N THR A 4 11.02 0.23 9.58
CA THR A 4 11.79 -1.03 9.50
C THR A 4 11.04 -2.22 10.08
N ASP A 5 10.06 -1.97 10.96
CA ASP A 5 9.30 -3.01 11.64
C ASP A 5 8.51 -3.89 10.67
N GLN A 6 8.28 -5.14 11.03
CA GLN A 6 7.45 -6.04 10.23
C GLN A 6 6.01 -5.52 10.16
N LEU A 7 5.35 -5.78 9.03
CA LEU A 7 3.94 -5.42 8.89
C LEU A 7 3.09 -6.28 9.84
N PRO A 8 2.12 -5.69 10.56
CA PRO A 8 1.28 -6.42 11.52
C PRO A 8 0.17 -7.22 10.80
N LEU A 9 0.53 -8.03 9.81
CA LEU A 9 -0.42 -8.69 8.89
C LEU A 9 -1.42 -9.60 9.62
N THR A 10 -1.02 -10.27 10.70
CA THR A 10 -1.92 -11.10 11.51
C THR A 10 -3.00 -10.26 12.21
N SER A 11 -2.62 -9.12 12.78
CA SER A 11 -3.55 -8.20 13.43
C SER A 11 -4.48 -7.57 12.39
N MET A 12 -3.93 -7.16 11.25
CA MET A 12 -4.72 -6.62 10.12
C MET A 12 -5.75 -7.66 9.63
N SER A 13 -5.33 -8.91 9.39
CA SER A 13 -6.25 -10.00 9.02
C SER A 13 -7.38 -10.21 10.03
N THR A 14 -7.10 -10.02 11.32
CA THR A 14 -8.11 -10.16 12.37
C THR A 14 -9.14 -9.03 12.29
N LEU A 15 -8.71 -7.79 12.03
CA LEU A 15 -9.60 -6.65 11.82
C LEU A 15 -10.45 -6.81 10.55
N LEU A 16 -9.86 -7.31 9.46
CA LEU A 16 -10.57 -7.54 8.20
C LEU A 16 -11.77 -8.48 8.34
N LYS A 17 -11.66 -9.54 9.16
CA LYS A 17 -12.74 -10.54 9.36
C LYS A 17 -14.05 -9.95 9.86
N HIS A 18 -13.99 -8.80 10.53
CA HIS A 18 -15.14 -8.16 11.16
C HIS A 18 -15.54 -6.84 10.48
N SER A 19 -14.90 -6.51 9.36
CA SER A 19 -15.05 -5.23 8.68
C SER A 19 -15.60 -5.41 7.26
N LYS A 20 -16.20 -4.35 6.73
CA LYS A 20 -16.62 -4.23 5.32
C LYS A 20 -16.28 -2.83 4.85
N ASN A 21 -16.06 -2.65 3.55
CA ASN A 21 -15.79 -1.35 2.92
C ASN A 21 -14.54 -0.72 3.54
N ILE A 22 -13.43 -1.43 3.41
CA ILE A 22 -12.22 -1.22 4.19
C ILE A 22 -11.26 -0.36 3.39
N ILE A 23 -10.75 0.70 4.02
CA ILE A 23 -9.63 1.48 3.48
C ILE A 23 -8.47 1.41 4.47
N ILE A 24 -7.31 0.96 4.00
CA ILE A 24 -6.06 0.95 4.74
C ILE A 24 -5.11 1.93 4.05
N VAL A 25 -4.54 2.87 4.81
CA VAL A 25 -3.59 3.85 4.29
C VAL A 25 -2.36 3.88 5.20
N GLY A 26 -1.17 3.94 4.62
CA GLY A 26 0.04 4.21 5.38
C GLY A 26 1.33 4.13 4.59
N ASP A 27 2.41 4.63 5.19
CA ASP A 27 3.79 4.35 4.80
C ASP A 27 4.13 2.92 5.23
N LEU A 28 4.08 2.00 4.28
CA LEU A 28 4.37 0.58 4.55
C LEU A 28 5.84 0.23 4.30
N ASN A 29 6.57 1.11 3.60
CA ASN A 29 7.92 0.87 3.09
C ASN A 29 8.04 -0.53 2.40
N ALA A 30 6.95 -0.96 1.76
CA ALA A 30 6.82 -2.23 1.08
C ALA A 30 7.10 -1.99 -0.41
N LYS A 31 8.18 -2.58 -0.92
CA LYS A 31 8.61 -2.39 -2.31
C LYS A 31 8.14 -3.58 -3.13
N HIS A 32 7.34 -3.34 -4.18
CA HIS A 32 6.92 -4.37 -5.11
C HIS A 32 6.52 -3.77 -6.48
N PRO A 33 6.81 -4.46 -7.60
CA PRO A 33 6.40 -4.02 -8.94
C PRO A 33 4.89 -3.85 -9.10
N GLY A 34 4.11 -4.65 -8.38
CA GLY A 34 2.64 -4.64 -8.44
C GLY A 34 1.96 -3.32 -8.06
N TRP A 35 2.68 -2.38 -7.43
CA TRP A 35 2.18 -1.04 -7.16
C TRP A 35 3.08 0.07 -7.67
N GLY A 36 4.07 -0.22 -8.53
CA GLY A 36 4.90 0.81 -9.16
C GLY A 36 6.27 1.02 -8.52
N CYS A 37 6.80 0.06 -7.76
CA CYS A 37 8.20 0.06 -7.33
C CYS A 37 8.98 -1.03 -8.08
N PRO A 38 10.02 -0.73 -8.90
CA PRO A 38 10.74 -1.75 -9.67
C PRO A 38 11.52 -2.74 -8.80
N GLN A 39 11.79 -2.38 -7.54
CA GLN A 39 12.44 -3.25 -6.57
C GLN A 39 11.41 -4.09 -5.81
N VAL A 40 11.85 -5.24 -5.30
CA VAL A 40 11.09 -6.04 -4.35
C VAL A 40 11.86 -6.24 -3.05
N ASN A 41 11.22 -6.02 -1.91
CA ASN A 41 11.75 -6.38 -0.59
C ASN A 41 10.86 -7.43 0.10
N ASN A 42 11.31 -7.98 1.23
CA ASN A 42 10.55 -9.01 1.96
C ASN A 42 9.15 -8.51 2.35
N LYS A 43 9.06 -7.27 2.86
CA LYS A 43 7.76 -6.63 3.17
C LYS A 43 6.82 -6.59 1.98
N GLY A 44 7.32 -6.23 0.80
CA GLY A 44 6.54 -6.18 -0.43
C GLY A 44 6.07 -7.56 -0.88
N ARG A 45 6.91 -8.59 -0.74
CA ARG A 45 6.52 -9.97 -1.03
C ARG A 45 5.44 -10.47 -0.07
N ASP A 46 5.61 -10.24 1.22
CA ASP A 46 4.65 -10.65 2.26
C ASP A 46 3.32 -9.92 2.10
N LEU A 47 3.37 -8.60 1.85
CA LEU A 47 2.18 -7.80 1.59
C LEU A 47 1.47 -8.24 0.31
N ALA A 48 2.19 -8.48 -0.79
CA ALA A 48 1.58 -8.94 -2.04
C ALA A 48 0.84 -10.28 -1.87
N ASN A 49 1.45 -11.24 -1.17
CA ASN A 49 0.80 -12.51 -0.84
C ASN A 49 -0.44 -12.31 0.05
N TRP A 50 -0.34 -11.43 1.04
CA TRP A 50 -1.44 -11.12 1.95
C TRP A 50 -2.62 -10.44 1.25
N LEU A 51 -2.35 -9.46 0.37
CA LEU A 51 -3.36 -8.78 -0.45
C LEU A 51 -4.11 -9.79 -1.33
N ASN A 52 -3.38 -10.66 -2.02
CA ASN A 52 -3.98 -11.71 -2.86
C ASN A 52 -4.85 -12.67 -2.03
N GLY A 53 -4.40 -13.06 -0.84
CA GLY A 53 -5.16 -13.94 0.06
C GLY A 53 -6.45 -13.31 0.60
N HIS A 54 -6.52 -11.99 0.73
CA HIS A 54 -7.69 -11.27 1.24
C HIS A 54 -8.50 -10.55 0.15
N LYS A 55 -8.14 -10.72 -1.14
CA LYS A 55 -8.75 -10.04 -2.29
C LYS A 55 -8.74 -8.51 -2.17
N LEU A 56 -7.65 -7.98 -1.66
CA LEU A 56 -7.44 -6.54 -1.50
C LEU A 56 -6.63 -5.98 -2.67
N ASN A 57 -6.87 -4.72 -2.99
CA ASN A 57 -6.28 -4.03 -4.13
C ASN A 57 -5.49 -2.81 -3.66
N VAL A 58 -4.37 -2.51 -4.32
CA VAL A 58 -3.67 -1.23 -4.15
C VAL A 58 -4.29 -0.21 -5.11
N ILE A 59 -4.88 0.83 -4.56
CA ILE A 59 -5.66 1.82 -5.31
C ILE A 59 -4.77 2.83 -6.01
N ASN A 60 -3.70 3.28 -5.34
CA ASN A 60 -2.76 4.26 -5.87
C ASN A 60 -1.56 3.63 -6.61
N ALA A 61 -1.73 2.44 -7.20
CA ALA A 61 -0.67 1.75 -7.91
C ALA A 61 -0.10 2.62 -9.05
N GLY A 62 1.21 2.77 -9.09
CA GLY A 62 1.91 3.62 -10.07
C GLY A 62 1.95 5.11 -9.74
N ILE A 63 1.23 5.56 -8.71
CA ILE A 63 1.30 6.94 -8.24
C ILE A 63 2.52 7.09 -7.32
N LYS A 64 3.48 7.92 -7.73
CA LYS A 64 4.70 8.16 -6.97
C LYS A 64 4.37 8.88 -5.66
N THR A 65 4.76 8.26 -4.55
CA THR A 65 4.49 8.78 -3.20
C THR A 65 5.76 9.14 -2.43
N SER A 66 6.91 8.55 -2.76
CA SER A 66 8.22 8.95 -2.24
C SER A 66 9.05 9.69 -3.29
N LEU A 67 9.50 10.90 -2.96
CA LEU A 67 10.41 11.70 -3.79
C LEU A 67 11.83 11.15 -3.82
N ARG A 68 12.27 10.49 -2.74
CA ARG A 68 13.65 10.00 -2.61
C ARG A 68 13.92 8.80 -3.49
N SER A 69 12.95 7.91 -3.62
CA SER A 69 13.07 6.69 -4.40
C SER A 69 12.30 6.74 -5.72
N ASP A 70 11.55 7.81 -5.99
CA ASP A 70 10.71 7.97 -7.18
C ASP A 70 9.72 6.80 -7.37
N THR A 71 9.16 6.30 -6.26
CA THR A 71 8.36 5.06 -6.21
C THR A 71 7.10 5.20 -5.38
N THR A 72 6.15 4.29 -5.59
CA THR A 72 4.98 4.10 -4.74
C THR A 72 5.32 3.21 -3.54
N ILE A 73 5.35 3.77 -2.33
CA ILE A 73 5.58 3.03 -1.07
C ILE A 73 4.63 3.41 0.06
N ASP A 74 4.04 4.61 0.01
CA ASP A 74 2.79 4.92 0.71
C ASP A 74 1.63 4.34 -0.09
N LEU A 75 0.87 3.43 0.51
CA LEU A 75 -0.16 2.67 -0.18
C LEU A 75 -1.55 3.00 0.35
N ILE A 76 -2.50 3.06 -0.57
CA ILE A 76 -3.94 3.03 -0.31
C ILE A 76 -4.43 1.64 -0.73
N ILE A 77 -4.99 0.89 0.21
CA ILE A 77 -5.45 -0.49 0.01
C ILE A 77 -6.94 -0.59 0.33
N SER A 78 -7.70 -1.31 -0.50
CA SER A 78 -9.14 -1.49 -0.30
C SER A 78 -9.65 -2.86 -0.77
N ASP A 79 -10.72 -3.35 -0.14
CA ASP A 79 -11.48 -4.55 -0.55
C ASP A 79 -12.41 -4.30 -1.74
N GLU A 80 -12.82 -3.05 -1.93
CA GLU A 80 -13.57 -2.59 -3.09
C GLU A 80 -12.77 -1.56 -3.89
N ILE A 81 -12.81 -1.66 -5.22
CA ILE A 81 -12.39 -0.57 -6.11
C ILE A 81 -13.69 0.10 -6.57
N PRO A 82 -14.04 1.29 -6.06
CA PRO A 82 -15.14 2.05 -6.63
C PRO A 82 -14.89 2.25 -8.12
N GLU A 83 -15.88 1.96 -8.98
CA GLU A 83 -15.77 2.06 -10.45
C GLU A 83 -15.25 3.43 -10.94
N THR A 84 -15.37 4.48 -10.11
CA THR A 84 -14.92 5.85 -10.38
C THR A 84 -13.85 6.34 -9.40
N SER A 85 -12.85 5.51 -9.10
CA SER A 85 -11.73 5.91 -8.23
C SER A 85 -10.62 6.62 -9.00
N GLU A 86 -10.37 7.88 -8.68
CA GLU A 86 -9.18 8.61 -9.13
C GLU A 86 -8.20 8.79 -7.97
N SER A 87 -6.91 8.61 -8.23
CA SER A 87 -5.84 8.84 -7.27
C SER A 87 -4.80 9.75 -7.90
N GLN A 88 -4.50 10.85 -7.23
CA GLN A 88 -3.52 11.84 -7.68
C GLN A 88 -2.60 12.22 -6.51
N SER A 89 -1.30 12.29 -6.77
CA SER A 89 -0.36 12.94 -5.84
C SER A 89 -0.52 14.46 -5.93
N LEU A 90 -0.77 15.10 -4.79
CA LEU A 90 -0.88 16.55 -4.72
C LEU A 90 0.51 17.22 -4.77
N PRO A 91 0.59 18.49 -5.22
CA PRO A 91 1.82 19.26 -5.19
C PRO A 91 2.40 19.28 -3.79
N TYR A 92 3.69 18.98 -3.71
CA TYR A 92 4.37 18.78 -2.46
C TYR A 92 4.56 20.10 -1.71
N THR A 93 4.20 20.13 -0.43
CA THR A 93 4.44 21.33 0.40
C THR A 93 5.40 21.07 1.55
N ARG A 94 5.39 19.91 2.24
CA ARG A 94 6.18 19.69 3.49
C ARG A 94 6.54 18.25 3.96
N SER A 95 6.21 17.15 3.26
CA SER A 95 6.74 15.81 3.66
C SER A 95 8.10 15.56 2.99
N ASP A 96 8.82 14.44 3.24
CA ASP A 96 10.20 14.03 2.80
C ASP A 96 11.28 15.03 2.32
#